data_AF-G0PIX2-F1
#
_entry.id   AF-G0PIX2-F1
#
_cell.length_a   1.000
_cell.length_b   1.000
_cell.length_c   1.000
_cell.angle_alpha   90.00
_cell.angle_beta   90.00
_cell.angle_gamma   90.00
#
_symmetry.space_group_name_H-M   'P 1'
#
loop_
_entity.id
_entity.type
_entity.pdbx_description
1 polymer ?
#
loop_
_entity_poly.entity_id
_entity_poly.type
_entity_poly.pdbx_seq_one_letter_code
_entity_poly.pdbx_strand_id
1 'polypeptide(L)'
;MSDSKENVNDGKPTELTFAIGESINGFKLVKKIDEGGFGQVFKVTNDDKTFYAMKLESNFQEGGSAIKLEINVLNQLPKDTVFPKFICGGKKIRFHYLVLELLGDNLKTLKARSVNPEVWSDGTWSRIGIQCLYA
;
A
#
# COMPACT_ATOMS: atom_id res chain seq x y z
N MET A 1 0.54 24.46 12.02
CA MET A 1 -0.82 25.02 11.94
C MET A 1 -1.14 25.24 10.47
N SER A 2 -1.77 24.25 9.87
CA SER A 2 -2.40 24.34 8.54
C SER A 2 -3.38 23.18 8.49
N ASP A 3 -4.48 23.37 9.21
CA ASP A 3 -5.64 22.48 9.15
C ASP A 3 -6.19 22.52 7.73
N SER A 4 -6.08 21.40 7.03
CA SER A 4 -6.83 21.13 5.81
C SER A 4 -8.32 21.24 6.14
N LYS A 5 -8.99 22.22 5.52
CA LYS A 5 -10.42 22.50 5.67
C LYS A 5 -11.24 21.25 5.35
N GLU A 6 -11.83 20.65 6.38
CA GLU A 6 -12.84 19.60 6.23
C GLU A 6 -14.22 20.25 6.09
N ASN A 7 -14.78 20.23 4.88
CA ASN A 7 -16.20 20.48 4.68
C ASN A 7 -16.97 19.19 5.02
N VAL A 8 -17.70 19.22 6.13
CA VAL A 8 -18.67 18.17 6.49
C VAL A 8 -19.97 18.48 5.75
N ASN A 9 -20.32 17.65 4.77
CA ASN A 9 -21.63 17.68 4.13
C ASN A 9 -22.37 16.37 4.41
N ASP A 10 -23.62 16.53 4.83
CA ASP A 10 -24.59 15.49 5.18
C ASP A 10 -24.80 14.45 4.07
N GLY A 11 -24.97 13.19 4.49
CA GLY A 11 -25.91 12.27 3.83
C GLY A 11 -25.46 11.57 2.54
N LYS A 12 -24.23 11.05 2.49
CA LYS A 12 -23.78 9.86 1.71
C LYS A 12 -22.30 9.65 2.03
N PRO A 13 -21.76 8.42 2.16
CA PRO A 13 -20.32 8.24 2.29
C PRO A 13 -19.70 8.67 0.95
N THR A 14 -19.25 9.91 0.90
CA THR A 14 -18.55 10.45 -0.27
C THR A 14 -17.27 9.65 -0.39
N GLU A 15 -17.13 8.97 -1.52
CA GLU A 15 -15.97 8.19 -1.89
C GLU A 15 -14.69 8.95 -1.56
N LEU A 16 -13.82 8.33 -0.75
CA LEU A 16 -12.60 8.96 -0.28
C LEU A 16 -11.64 9.12 -1.45
N THR A 17 -11.53 10.36 -1.91
CA THR A 17 -10.62 10.75 -3.00
C THR A 17 -9.37 11.39 -2.39
N PHE A 18 -8.20 10.96 -2.87
CA PHE A 18 -6.90 11.49 -2.45
C PHE A 18 -6.19 12.11 -3.64
N ALA A 19 -5.65 13.32 -3.47
CA ALA A 19 -5.03 14.06 -4.57
C ALA A 19 -3.52 13.81 -4.63
N ILE A 20 -2.96 13.66 -5.83
CA ILE A 20 -1.51 13.66 -6.00
C ILE A 20 -0.94 15.00 -5.53
N GLY A 21 0.12 14.96 -4.73
CA GLY A 21 0.71 16.11 -4.05
C GLY A 21 0.18 16.36 -2.64
N GLU A 22 -0.93 15.74 -2.24
CA GLU A 22 -1.43 15.76 -0.85
C GLU A 22 -0.40 15.12 0.09
N SER A 23 -0.30 15.64 1.32
CA SER A 23 0.59 15.08 2.35
C SER A 23 -0.22 14.38 3.44
N ILE A 24 0.04 13.10 3.64
CA ILE A 24 -0.56 12.29 4.70
C ILE A 24 0.55 11.88 5.67
N ASN A 25 0.46 12.36 6.91
CA ASN A 25 1.44 12.07 7.96
C ASN A 25 2.90 12.36 7.55
N GLY A 26 3.11 13.46 6.81
CA GLY A 26 4.44 13.85 6.32
C GLY A 26 4.88 13.17 5.02
N PHE A 27 4.08 12.25 4.47
CA PHE A 27 4.35 11.62 3.18
C PHE A 27 3.50 12.25 2.08
N LYS A 28 4.16 12.79 1.06
CA LYS A 28 3.53 13.32 -0.14
C LYS A 28 3.10 12.18 -1.06
N LEU A 29 1.85 12.21 -1.53
CA LEU A 29 1.33 11.29 -2.55
C LEU A 29 1.95 11.61 -3.91
N VAL A 30 2.66 10.66 -4.51
CA VAL A 30 3.39 10.86 -5.77
C VAL A 30 2.62 10.24 -6.94
N LYS A 31 2.13 9.02 -6.78
CA LYS A 31 1.42 8.28 -7.84
C LYS A 31 0.53 7.20 -7.23
N LYS A 32 -0.69 7.04 -7.73
CA LYS A 32 -1.52 5.86 -7.43
C LYS A 32 -0.93 4.63 -8.14
N ILE A 33 -0.62 3.57 -7.39
CA ILE A 33 0.03 2.37 -7.91
C ILE A 33 -0.87 1.14 -7.89
N ASP A 34 -1.89 1.11 -7.03
CA ASP A 34 -2.89 0.04 -7.01
C ASP A 34 -4.23 0.54 -6.44
N GLU A 35 -5.30 -0.18 -6.73
CA GLU A 35 -6.64 0.04 -6.22
C GLU A 35 -7.45 -1.26 -6.24
N GLY A 36 -8.17 -1.51 -5.16
CA GLY A 36 -9.11 -2.61 -5.07
C GLY A 36 -10.26 -2.28 -4.13
N GLY A 37 -11.13 -3.26 -3.90
CA GLY A 37 -12.31 -3.08 -3.05
C GLY A 37 -11.97 -2.54 -1.66
N PHE A 38 -10.86 -2.95 -1.06
CA PHE A 38 -10.49 -2.59 0.31
C PHE A 38 -9.85 -1.20 0.46
N GLY A 39 -9.36 -0.60 -0.64
CA GLY A 39 -8.63 0.65 -0.55
C GLY A 39 -7.73 0.95 -1.74
N GLN A 40 -6.94 2.01 -1.58
CA GLN A 40 -6.05 2.54 -2.61
C GLN A 40 -4.61 2.49 -2.13
N VAL A 41 -3.67 2.21 -3.04
CA VAL A 41 -2.24 2.19 -2.74
C VAL A 41 -1.52 3.26 -3.56
N PHE A 42 -0.72 4.07 -2.88
CA PHE A 42 0.04 5.16 -3.48
C PHE A 42 1.55 4.95 -3.27
N LYS A 43 2.34 5.29 -4.28
CA LYS A 43 3.75 5.62 -4.11
C LYS A 43 3.83 6.97 -3.41
N VAL A 44 4.61 7.04 -2.33
CA VAL A 44 4.76 8.24 -1.49
C VAL A 44 6.22 8.52 -1.16
N THR A 45 6.53 9.74 -0.72
CA THR A 45 7.87 10.14 -0.25
C THR A 45 7.76 11.19 0.86
N ASN A 46 8.73 11.22 1.78
CA ASN A 46 8.84 12.24 2.82
C ASN A 46 10.03 13.19 2.62
N ASP A 47 10.95 12.87 1.70
CA ASP A 47 12.21 13.59 1.48
C ASP A 47 12.55 13.79 -0.02
N ASP A 48 11.64 13.42 -0.92
CA ASP A 48 11.79 13.37 -2.39
C ASP A 48 12.95 12.50 -2.89
N LYS A 49 13.57 11.68 -2.03
CA LYS A 49 14.70 10.79 -2.35
C LYS A 49 14.34 9.33 -2.15
N THR A 50 13.63 9.03 -1.07
CA THR A 50 13.21 7.71 -0.65
C THR A 50 11.72 7.55 -0.91
N PHE A 51 11.33 6.43 -1.50
CA PHE A 51 9.95 6.15 -1.83
C PHE A 51 9.40 4.95 -1.07
N TYR A 52 8.11 5.02 -0.75
CA TYR A 52 7.37 4.05 0.04
C TYR A 52 6.03 3.73 -0.65
N ALA A 53 5.38 2.65 -0.20
CA ALA A 53 4.00 2.34 -0.55
C ALA A 53 3.09 2.70 0.62
N MET A 54 2.09 3.54 0.38
CA MET A 54 1.05 3.89 1.35
C MET A 54 -0.29 3.29 0.92
N LYS A 55 -0.82 2.37 1.73
CA LYS A 55 -2.18 1.86 1.60
C LYS A 55 -3.14 2.73 2.42
N LEU A 56 -4.29 3.07 1.84
CA LEU A 56 -5.34 3.90 2.42
C LEU A 56 -6.68 3.17 2.33
N GLU A 57 -7.36 2.99 3.47
CA GLU A 57 -8.65 2.31 3.56
C GLU A 57 -9.69 3.19 4.25
N SER A 58 -10.91 3.25 3.70
CA SER A 58 -12.00 4.04 4.27
C SER A 58 -12.48 3.49 5.62
N ASN A 59 -12.74 4.37 6.57
CA ASN A 59 -13.39 3.99 7.83
C ASN A 59 -14.88 3.69 7.68
N PHE A 60 -15.47 4.09 6.55
CA PHE A 60 -16.90 3.98 6.26
C PHE A 60 -17.24 2.78 5.39
N GLN A 61 -16.25 1.97 5.02
CA GLN A 61 -16.48 0.73 4.27
C GLN A 61 -17.13 -0.32 5.17
N GLU A 62 -18.05 -1.09 4.59
CA GLU A 62 -18.65 -2.26 5.25
C GLU A 62 -17.57 -3.27 5.63
N GLY A 63 -17.54 -3.70 6.90
CA GLY A 63 -16.45 -4.52 7.46
C GLY A 63 -15.30 -3.72 8.08
N GLY A 64 -15.24 -2.41 7.86
CA GLY A 64 -14.20 -1.52 8.40
C GLY A 64 -12.81 -1.75 7.78
N SER A 65 -11.80 -1.05 8.31
CA SER A 65 -10.42 -1.19 7.82
C SER A 65 -9.71 -2.40 8.44
N ALA A 66 -9.01 -3.16 7.59
CA ALA A 66 -8.15 -4.28 7.97
C ALA A 66 -6.74 -3.82 8.38
N ILE A 67 -6.36 -2.56 8.14
CA ILE A 67 -5.01 -2.03 8.42
C ILE A 67 -4.56 -2.28 9.87
N LYS A 68 -5.48 -2.23 10.85
CA LYS A 68 -5.11 -2.52 12.25
C LYS A 68 -4.59 -3.95 12.42
N LEU A 69 -5.21 -4.92 11.75
CA LEU A 69 -4.77 -6.30 11.75
C LEU A 69 -3.47 -6.46 10.95
N GLU A 70 -3.36 -5.81 9.79
CA GLU A 70 -2.13 -5.82 8.97
C GLU A 70 -0.92 -5.33 9.77
N ILE A 71 -1.05 -4.20 10.47
CA ILE A 71 0.01 -3.67 11.35
C ILE A 71 0.38 -4.68 12.44
N ASN A 72 -0.62 -5.34 13.04
CA ASN A 72 -0.38 -6.32 14.10
C ASN A 72 0.41 -7.53 13.56
N VAL A 73 0.00 -8.08 12.42
CA VAL A 73 0.70 -9.20 11.77
C VAL A 73 2.11 -8.79 11.38
N LEU A 74 2.30 -7.66 10.70
CA LEU A 74 3.61 -7.19 10.25
C LEU A 74 4.60 -6.98 11.41
N ASN A 75 4.13 -6.53 12.58
CA ASN A 75 4.99 -6.36 13.76
C ASN A 75 5.42 -7.68 14.40
N GLN A 76 4.72 -8.78 14.14
CA GLN A 76 5.07 -10.12 14.62
C GLN A 76 5.98 -10.87 13.65
N LEU A 77 6.09 -10.43 12.39
CA LEU A 77 6.96 -11.05 11.40
C LEU A 77 8.43 -10.73 11.70
N PRO A 78 9.37 -11.66 11.39
CA PRO A 78 10.79 -11.40 11.57
C PRO A 78 11.28 -10.28 10.63
N LYS A 79 12.28 -9.51 11.07
CA LYS A 79 12.74 -8.29 10.37
C LYS A 79 13.63 -8.54 9.15
N ASP A 80 14.33 -9.67 9.11
CA ASP A 80 15.20 -10.09 8.00
C ASP A 80 14.50 -11.19 7.19
N THR A 81 13.44 -10.81 6.48
CA THR A 81 12.54 -11.75 5.78
C THR A 81 12.23 -11.27 4.36
N VAL A 82 11.42 -12.06 3.65
CA VAL A 82 10.88 -11.73 2.33
C VAL A 82 9.72 -10.73 2.38
N PHE A 83 9.29 -10.32 3.58
CA PHE A 83 8.20 -9.37 3.75
C PHE A 83 8.69 -7.91 3.68
N PRO A 84 7.85 -6.98 3.17
CA PRO A 84 8.22 -5.57 3.11
C PRO A 84 8.38 -4.98 4.51
N LYS A 85 9.36 -4.09 4.69
CA LYS A 85 9.57 -3.42 5.98
C LYS A 85 8.39 -2.51 6.32
N PHE A 86 7.86 -2.68 7.52
CA PHE A 86 6.88 -1.75 8.09
C PHE A 86 7.57 -0.42 8.48
N ILE A 87 7.03 0.70 7.99
CA ILE A 87 7.55 2.03 8.28
C ILE A 87 6.72 2.70 9.36
N CYS A 88 5.41 2.85 9.13
CA CYS A 88 4.46 3.37 10.10
C CYS A 88 3.02 3.08 9.65
N GLY A 89 2.06 3.33 10.54
CA GLY A 89 0.65 3.24 10.21
C GLY A 89 -0.20 3.91 11.27
N GLY A 90 -1.46 4.17 10.96
CA GLY A 90 -2.34 4.85 11.90
C GLY A 90 -3.77 5.03 11.40
N LYS A 91 -4.55 5.69 12.25
CA LYS A 91 -5.95 6.01 12.02
C LYS A 91 -6.14 7.52 11.91
N LYS A 92 -6.92 7.95 10.93
CA LYS A 92 -7.52 9.29 10.81
C LYS A 92 -9.04 9.17 10.96
N ILE A 93 -9.74 10.31 11.00
CA ILE A 93 -11.20 10.34 11.17
C ILE A 93 -11.89 9.55 10.05
N ARG A 94 -11.44 9.75 8.81
CA ARG A 94 -12.10 9.20 7.61
C ARG A 94 -11.46 7.92 7.08
N PHE A 95 -10.21 7.63 7.40
CA PHE A 95 -9.47 6.50 6.83
C PHE A 95 -8.39 5.96 7.77
N HIS A 96 -7.89 4.76 7.52
CA HIS A 96 -6.63 4.25 8.06
C HIS A 96 -5.56 4.29 6.98
N TYR A 97 -4.30 4.35 7.41
CA TYR A 97 -3.15 4.31 6.52
C TYR A 97 -2.06 3.35 7.04
N LEU A 98 -1.37 2.72 6.11
CA LEU A 98 -0.23 1.84 6.33
C LEU A 98 0.87 2.22 5.35
N VAL A 99 2.09 2.47 5.84
CA VAL A 99 3.27 2.79 5.03
C VAL A 99 4.28 1.66 5.15
N LEU A 100 4.65 1.10 4.00
CA LEU A 100 5.62 0.02 3.85
C LEU A 100 6.76 0.44 2.91
N GLU A 101 7.85 -0.30 2.95
CA GLU A 101 8.86 -0.28 1.89
C GLU A 101 8.21 -0.46 0.51
N LEU A 102 8.63 0.38 -0.45
CA LEU A 102 8.18 0.24 -1.83
C LEU A 102 8.98 -0.88 -2.51
N LEU A 103 8.27 -1.92 -2.97
CA LEU A 103 8.84 -3.00 -3.75
C LEU A 103 8.78 -2.71 -5.26
N GLY A 104 9.35 -3.63 -6.05
CA GLY A 104 9.28 -3.60 -7.50
C GLY A 104 7.92 -4.03 -8.06
N ASP A 105 7.90 -4.35 -9.35
CA ASP A 105 6.71 -4.86 -10.03
C ASP A 105 6.25 -6.19 -9.41
N ASN A 106 4.93 -6.36 -9.32
CA ASN A 106 4.35 -7.64 -8.92
C ASN A 106 4.60 -8.73 -9.98
N LEU A 107 4.42 -9.99 -9.60
CA LEU A 107 4.68 -11.15 -10.47
C LEU A 107 3.87 -11.13 -11.78
N LYS A 108 2.63 -10.62 -11.76
CA LYS A 108 1.79 -10.50 -12.97
C LYS A 108 2.40 -9.53 -13.97
N THR A 109 2.84 -8.36 -13.51
CA THR A 109 3.51 -7.36 -14.36
C THR A 109 4.86 -7.88 -14.86
N LEU A 110 5.65 -8.54 -14.00
CA LEU A 110 6.90 -9.18 -14.42
C LEU A 110 6.67 -10.26 -15.49
N LYS A 111 5.57 -11.02 -15.39
CA LYS A 111 5.22 -12.05 -16.38
C LYS A 111 4.90 -11.41 -17.73
N ALA A 112 4.04 -10.40 -17.72
CA ALA A 112 3.65 -9.66 -18.92
C ALA A 112 4.83 -8.98 -19.64
N ARG A 113 5.86 -8.56 -18.89
CA ARG A 113 7.07 -7.91 -19.44
C ARG A 113 8.16 -8.89 -19.89
N SER A 114 8.01 -10.18 -19.59
CA SER A 114 9.03 -11.17 -19.94
C SER A 114 9.06 -11.46 -21.44
N VAL A 115 10.18 -11.98 -21.94
CA VAL A 115 10.37 -12.29 -23.37
C VAL A 115 9.31 -13.28 -23.88
N ASN A 116 8.85 -14.19 -23.01
CA ASN A 116 7.75 -15.11 -23.30
C ASN A 116 6.70 -15.01 -22.17
N PRO A 117 5.67 -14.14 -22.33
CA PRO A 117 4.65 -13.93 -21.30
C PRO A 117 3.81 -15.16 -20.96
N GLU A 118 3.72 -16.15 -21.84
CA GLU A 118 2.93 -17.35 -21.58
C GLU A 118 3.65 -18.31 -20.63
N VAL A 119 4.98 -18.41 -20.77
CA VAL A 119 5.80 -19.41 -20.08
C VAL A 119 7.07 -18.79 -19.53
N TRP A 120 7.21 -18.83 -18.20
CA TRP A 120 8.50 -18.63 -17.55
C TRP A 120 9.32 -19.92 -17.53
N SER A 121 10.65 -19.78 -17.55
CA SER A 121 11.56 -20.92 -17.37
C SER A 121 11.32 -21.61 -16.03
N ASP A 122 11.54 -22.93 -15.99
CA ASP A 122 11.44 -23.73 -14.76
C ASP A 122 12.26 -23.13 -13.62
N GLY A 123 13.47 -22.63 -13.92
CA GLY A 123 14.32 -21.98 -12.93
C GLY A 123 13.68 -20.72 -12.30
N THR A 124 12.91 -19.95 -13.05
CA THR A 124 12.16 -18.80 -12.52
C THR A 124 11.03 -19.27 -11.61
N TRP A 125 10.25 -20.26 -12.05
CA TRP A 125 9.18 -20.84 -11.23
C TRP A 125 9.71 -21.43 -9.92
N SER A 126 10.79 -22.22 -9.97
CA SER A 126 11.40 -22.81 -8.77
C SER A 126 11.89 -21.74 -7.79
N ARG A 127 12.57 -20.69 -8.27
CA ARG A 127 13.06 -19.61 -7.39
C ARG A 127 11.94 -18.79 -6.75
N ILE A 128 10.87 -18.51 -7.49
CA ILE A 128 9.67 -17.86 -6.92
C ILE A 128 9.03 -18.78 -5.88
N GLY A 129 8.87 -20.06 -6.20
CA GLY A 129 8.31 -21.06 -5.27
C GLY A 129 9.10 -21.16 -3.97
N ILE A 130 10.44 -21.14 -4.03
CA ILE A 130 11.31 -21.10 -2.86
C ILE A 130 11.05 -19.83 -2.02
N GLN A 131 10.99 -18.65 -2.65
CA GLN A 131 10.71 -17.41 -1.92
C GLN A 131 9.32 -17.43 -1.27
N CYS A 132 8.30 -17.96 -1.95
CA CYS A 132 6.96 -18.10 -1.38
C CYS A 132 6.91 -19.10 -0.22
N LEU A 133 7.75 -20.15 -0.23
CA LEU A 133 7.83 -21.12 0.86
C LEU A 133 8.45 -20.53 2.13
N TYR A 134 9.36 -19.55 1.97
CA TYR A 134 10.01 -18.84 3.07
C TYR A 134 9.31 -17.53 3.47
N ALA A 135 8.15 -17.23 2.86
CA ALA A 135 7.24 -16.19 3.31
C ALA A 135 6.39 -16.74 4.45
#